data_AF-A0A6P0PPF4-F1
#
_entry.id   AF-A0A6P0PPF4-F1
#
_cell.length_a   1.000
_cell.length_b   1.000
_cell.length_c   1.000
_cell.angle_alpha   90.00
_cell.angle_beta   90.00
_cell.angle_gamma   90.00
#
_symmetry.space_group_name_H-M   'P 1'
#
loop_
_entity.id
_entity.type
_entity.pdbx_description
1 polymer ?
#
loop_
_entity_poly.entity_id
_entity_poly.type
_entity_poly.pdbx_seq_one_letter_code
_entity_poly.pdbx_strand_id
1 'polypeptide(L)'
;MNTPSHAIINLAVLNHQAQIQAALPITIGAILPDAPIFILYIWAKLIRRQPESQIWSQTYELPFWQNLVATFHSLPLALCGVMISHYWGWQLWEILCWSMILHSLLDLPVHNDDAHRHFFPVSNYRFISPFSYWDPKHHGYTVSTVEKLLVLVATIFTFSIIHSWIGKSLLIVVNVLYLIAFLYLVKSKVVELLYPSISS
;
A
#
# COMPACT_ATOMS: atom_id res chain seq x y z
N MET A 1 2.02 -0.73 5.38
CA MET A 1 1.33 -0.05 4.27
C MET A 1 2.34 0.75 3.49
N ASN A 2 2.43 0.50 2.19
CA ASN A 2 3.19 1.34 1.26
C ASN A 2 2.26 1.94 0.21
N THR A 3 1.19 2.60 0.67
CA THR A 3 0.16 3.20 -0.19
C THR A 3 0.70 4.03 -1.37
N PRO A 4 1.75 4.88 -1.19
CA PRO A 4 2.32 5.62 -2.32
C PRO A 4 2.93 4.72 -3.40
N SER A 5 3.55 3.60 -3.00
CA SER A 5 4.09 2.60 -3.91
C SER A 5 2.98 1.98 -4.74
N HIS A 6 1.89 1.55 -4.08
CA HIS A 6 0.78 0.91 -4.77
C HIS A 6 0.11 1.86 -5.75
N ALA A 7 -0.07 3.13 -5.40
CA ALA A 7 -0.65 4.12 -6.31
C ALA A 7 0.17 4.27 -7.60
N ILE A 8 1.50 4.34 -7.49
CA ILE A 8 2.39 4.48 -8.65
C ILE A 8 2.40 3.20 -9.49
N ILE A 9 2.47 2.03 -8.86
CA ILE A 9 2.44 0.74 -9.55
C ILE A 9 1.08 0.52 -10.24
N ASN A 10 -0.02 0.87 -9.57
CA ASN A 10 -1.37 0.80 -10.14
C ASN A 10 -1.50 1.69 -11.37
N LEU A 11 -1.00 2.93 -11.31
CA LEU A 11 -0.97 3.81 -12.48
C LEU A 11 -0.12 3.23 -13.61
N ALA A 12 1.03 2.63 -13.32
CA ALA A 12 1.87 2.03 -14.34
C ALA A 12 1.21 0.83 -15.04
N VAL A 13 0.43 0.02 -14.31
CA VAL A 13 -0.17 -1.23 -14.78
C VAL A 13 -1.57 -1.04 -15.38
N LEU A 14 -2.37 -0.10 -14.89
CA LEU A 14 -3.77 0.06 -15.31
C LEU A 14 -3.99 1.22 -16.27
N ASN A 15 -3.08 2.20 -16.31
CA ASN A 15 -3.26 3.43 -17.11
C ASN A 15 -2.83 3.26 -18.58
N HIS A 16 -3.13 2.12 -19.21
CA HIS A 16 -2.67 1.79 -20.56
C HIS A 16 -3.49 2.45 -21.68
N GLN A 17 -4.64 3.06 -21.39
CA GLN A 17 -5.52 3.62 -22.42
C GLN A 17 -5.87 5.09 -22.15
N ALA A 18 -5.23 5.98 -22.91
CA ALA A 18 -5.42 7.43 -22.87
C ALA A 18 -6.84 7.92 -23.25
N GLN A 19 -7.76 7.03 -23.63
CA GLN A 19 -9.12 7.40 -24.04
C GLN A 19 -10.07 7.65 -22.86
N ILE A 20 -9.83 7.02 -21.71
CA ILE A 20 -10.62 7.21 -20.48
C ILE A 20 -9.76 7.97 -19.49
N GLN A 21 -10.32 8.97 -18.80
CA GLN A 21 -9.65 9.67 -17.70
C GLN A 21 -9.54 8.76 -16.46
N ALA A 22 -8.77 7.68 -16.58
CA ALA A 22 -8.70 6.57 -15.62
C ALA A 22 -7.73 6.85 -14.45
N ALA A 23 -6.83 7.83 -14.57
CA ALA A 23 -5.82 8.08 -13.55
C ALA A 23 -6.41 8.34 -12.14
N LEU A 24 -7.53 9.06 -12.06
CA LEU A 24 -8.20 9.34 -10.79
C LEU A 24 -8.81 8.09 -10.15
N PRO A 25 -9.69 7.31 -10.81
CA PRO A 25 -10.22 6.08 -10.21
C PRO A 25 -9.14 5.05 -9.89
N ILE A 26 -8.06 4.96 -10.70
CA ILE A 26 -6.89 4.13 -10.36
C ILE A 26 -6.23 4.62 -9.07
N THR A 27 -5.94 5.92 -8.97
CA THR A 27 -5.29 6.46 -7.76
C THR A 27 -6.16 6.28 -6.52
N ILE A 28 -7.48 6.51 -6.64
CA ILE A 28 -8.42 6.29 -5.54
C ILE A 28 -8.46 4.80 -5.17
N GLY A 29 -8.58 3.89 -6.13
CA GLY A 29 -8.63 2.45 -5.87
C GLY A 29 -7.36 1.90 -5.23
N ALA A 30 -6.20 2.51 -5.49
CA ALA A 30 -4.93 2.16 -4.86
C ALA A 30 -4.74 2.75 -3.45
N ILE A 31 -5.55 3.73 -3.04
CA ILE A 31 -5.50 4.34 -1.70
C ILE A 31 -6.62 3.78 -0.82
N LEU A 32 -7.76 3.46 -1.42
CA LEU A 32 -8.98 3.11 -0.71
C LEU A 32 -8.81 1.92 0.26
N PRO A 33 -8.13 0.81 -0.10
CA PRO A 33 -7.92 -0.32 0.80
C PRO A 33 -7.33 0.07 2.15
N ASP A 34 -6.41 1.03 2.12
CA ASP A 34 -5.63 1.54 3.23
C ASP A 34 -6.34 2.64 4.05
N ALA A 35 -7.41 3.23 3.50
CA ALA A 35 -8.14 4.33 4.13
C ALA A 35 -8.62 4.04 5.57
N PRO A 36 -9.16 2.84 5.90
CA PRO A 36 -9.53 2.51 7.27
C PRO A 36 -8.38 2.63 8.28
N ILE A 37 -7.16 2.26 7.87
CA ILE A 37 -5.99 2.31 8.74
C ILE A 37 -5.55 3.77 8.97
N PHE A 38 -5.59 4.61 7.93
CA PHE A 38 -5.34 6.04 8.09
C PHE A 38 -6.38 6.71 9.00
N ILE A 39 -7.66 6.40 8.81
CA ILE A 39 -8.75 6.92 9.65
C ILE A 39 -8.54 6.50 11.11
N LEU A 40 -8.24 5.22 11.35
CA LEU A 40 -7.92 4.70 12.67
C LEU A 40 -6.76 5.47 13.29
N TYR A 41 -5.64 5.58 12.58
CA TYR A 41 -4.43 6.20 13.10
C TYR A 41 -4.66 7.67 13.46
N ILE A 42 -5.28 8.44 12.57
CA ILE A 42 -5.58 9.86 12.80
C ILE A 42 -6.51 10.03 14.00
N TRP A 43 -7.60 9.27 14.06
CA TRP A 43 -8.54 9.32 15.17
C TRP A 43 -7.88 8.91 16.50
N ALA A 44 -7.17 7.78 16.52
CA ALA A 44 -6.55 7.25 17.72
C ALA A 44 -5.41 8.15 18.23
N LYS A 45 -4.58 8.68 17.33
CA LYS A 45 -3.42 9.52 17.67
C LYS A 45 -3.83 10.95 18.04
N LEU A 46 -4.69 11.59 17.25
CA LEU A 46 -4.98 13.02 17.43
C LEU A 46 -6.17 13.27 18.37
N ILE A 47 -7.22 12.46 18.28
CA ILE A 47 -8.45 12.65 19.07
C ILE A 47 -8.34 11.88 20.38
N ARG A 48 -8.00 10.59 20.33
CA ARG A 48 -7.88 9.74 21.53
C ARG A 48 -6.53 9.88 22.24
N ARG A 49 -5.53 10.48 21.59
CA ARG A 49 -4.16 10.70 22.12
C ARG A 49 -3.51 9.44 22.67
N GLN A 50 -3.79 8.30 22.04
CA GLN A 50 -3.21 7.01 22.44
C GLN A 50 -1.73 6.93 22.05
N PRO A 51 -0.89 6.27 22.87
CA PRO A 51 0.48 5.94 22.47
C PRO A 51 0.46 4.92 21.34
N GLU A 52 1.47 4.96 20.45
CA GLU A 52 1.49 4.12 19.23
C GLU A 52 1.45 2.63 19.54
N SER A 53 2.13 2.21 20.60
CA SER A 53 2.07 0.82 21.06
C SER A 53 0.63 0.37 21.32
N GLN A 54 -0.19 1.20 21.97
CA GLN A 54 -1.60 0.90 22.25
C GLN A 54 -2.46 0.95 20.98
N ILE A 55 -2.17 1.86 20.05
CA ILE A 55 -2.89 1.95 18.78
C ILE A 55 -2.77 0.62 18.04
N TRP A 56 -1.54 0.12 17.85
CA TRP A 56 -1.28 -1.05 17.03
C TRP A 56 -1.53 -2.38 17.75
N SER A 57 -1.23 -2.49 19.05
CA SER A 57 -1.39 -3.77 19.79
C SER A 57 -2.80 -4.01 20.33
N GLN A 58 -3.65 -2.97 20.43
CA GLN A 58 -4.97 -3.09 21.03
C GLN A 58 -6.05 -2.51 20.13
N THR A 59 -5.92 -1.23 19.76
CA THR A 59 -7.01 -0.52 19.06
C THR A 59 -7.21 -1.06 17.64
N TYR A 60 -6.13 -1.28 16.91
CA TYR A 60 -6.14 -1.91 15.59
C TYR A 60 -6.67 -3.35 15.61
N GLU A 61 -6.45 -4.08 16.70
CA GLU A 61 -6.92 -5.46 16.88
C GLU A 61 -8.41 -5.57 17.24
N LEU A 62 -9.09 -4.44 17.51
CA LEU A 62 -10.52 -4.46 17.79
C LEU A 62 -11.31 -4.99 16.58
N PRO A 63 -12.36 -5.81 16.78
CA PRO A 63 -13.11 -6.43 15.70
C PRO A 63 -13.66 -5.44 14.67
N PHE A 64 -14.09 -4.26 15.12
CA PHE A 64 -14.58 -3.20 14.23
C PHE A 64 -13.53 -2.80 13.19
N TRP A 65 -12.32 -2.46 13.65
CA TRP A 65 -11.25 -2.00 12.77
C TRP A 65 -10.73 -3.13 11.88
N GLN A 66 -10.53 -4.32 12.46
CA GLN A 66 -10.13 -5.51 11.69
C GLN A 66 -11.14 -5.87 10.59
N ASN A 67 -12.45 -5.74 10.84
CA ASN A 67 -13.49 -6.00 9.84
C ASN A 67 -13.53 -4.91 8.77
N LEU A 68 -13.35 -3.64 9.16
CA LEU A 68 -13.32 -2.53 8.22
C LEU A 68 -12.12 -2.65 7.27
N VAL A 69 -10.91 -2.89 7.81
CA VAL A 69 -9.70 -3.13 7.01
C VAL A 69 -9.87 -4.33 6.08
N ALA A 70 -10.41 -5.45 6.59
CA ALA A 70 -10.63 -6.65 5.79
C ALA A 70 -11.65 -6.44 4.66
N THR A 71 -12.68 -5.61 4.89
CA THR A 71 -13.68 -5.30 3.86
C THR A 71 -13.06 -4.54 2.69
N PHE A 72 -12.16 -3.60 3.00
CA PHE A 72 -11.49 -2.75 2.03
C PHE A 72 -10.34 -3.45 1.29
N HIS A 73 -9.74 -4.49 1.88
CA HIS A 73 -8.74 -5.38 1.27
C HIS A 73 -9.32 -6.67 0.68
N SER A 74 -10.66 -6.77 0.59
CA SER A 74 -11.34 -7.98 0.17
C SER A 74 -11.26 -8.17 -1.35
N LEU A 75 -10.54 -9.21 -1.77
CA LEU A 75 -10.51 -9.67 -3.17
C LEU A 75 -11.91 -10.12 -3.65
N PRO A 76 -12.68 -10.94 -2.90
CA PRO A 76 -14.04 -11.30 -3.31
C PRO A 76 -14.97 -10.10 -3.51
N LEU A 77 -14.98 -9.13 -2.58
CA LEU A 77 -15.85 -7.97 -2.69
C LEU A 77 -15.43 -7.05 -3.83
N ALA A 78 -14.13 -6.82 -4.02
CA ALA A 78 -13.64 -6.03 -5.14
C ALA A 78 -13.95 -6.71 -6.49
N LEU A 79 -13.85 -8.03 -6.58
CA LEU A 79 -14.24 -8.79 -7.77
C LEU A 79 -15.74 -8.71 -8.05
N CYS A 80 -16.59 -8.77 -7.02
CA CYS A 80 -18.01 -8.47 -7.17
C CYS A 80 -18.24 -7.06 -7.71
N GLY A 81 -17.48 -6.08 -7.21
CA GLY A 81 -17.51 -4.70 -7.70
C GLY A 81 -17.15 -4.58 -9.19
N VAL A 82 -16.15 -5.34 -9.66
CA VAL A 82 -15.81 -5.46 -11.08
C VAL A 82 -16.98 -6.03 -11.88
N MET A 83 -17.52 -7.19 -11.47
CA MET A 83 -18.61 -7.86 -12.21
C MET A 83 -19.87 -6.99 -12.32
N ILE A 84 -20.25 -6.35 -11.22
CA ILE A 84 -21.37 -5.39 -11.17
C ILE A 84 -21.07 -4.24 -12.13
N SER A 85 -19.94 -3.55 -11.95
CA SER A 85 -19.62 -2.38 -12.76
C SER A 85 -19.56 -2.70 -14.25
N HIS A 86 -19.00 -3.86 -14.61
CA HIS A 86 -18.96 -4.33 -15.98
C HIS A 86 -20.36 -4.54 -16.57
N TYR A 87 -21.24 -5.24 -15.83
CA TYR A 87 -22.60 -5.53 -16.27
C TYR A 87 -23.42 -4.25 -16.54
N TRP A 88 -23.25 -3.21 -15.74
CA TRP A 88 -23.93 -1.91 -15.90
C TRP A 88 -23.15 -0.89 -16.74
N GLY A 89 -21.99 -1.25 -17.29
CA GLY A 89 -21.15 -0.34 -18.10
C GLY A 89 -20.52 0.81 -17.31
N TRP A 90 -20.36 0.67 -15.99
CA TRP A 90 -19.78 1.65 -15.09
C TRP A 90 -18.24 1.63 -15.13
N GLN A 91 -17.67 2.00 -16.28
CA GLN A 91 -16.24 1.85 -16.57
C GLN A 91 -15.31 2.44 -15.49
N LEU A 92 -15.62 3.62 -14.95
CA LEU A 92 -14.79 4.25 -13.91
C LEU A 92 -14.80 3.48 -12.58
N TRP A 93 -15.95 2.89 -12.22
CA TRP A 93 -16.09 2.06 -11.02
C TRP A 93 -15.40 0.71 -11.21
N GLU A 94 -15.49 0.12 -12.39
CA GLU A 94 -14.78 -1.11 -12.75
C GLU A 94 -13.26 -0.92 -12.60
N ILE A 95 -12.72 0.17 -13.14
CA ILE A 95 -11.30 0.54 -13.03
C ILE A 95 -10.88 0.72 -11.56
N LEU A 96 -11.70 1.38 -10.75
CA LEU A 96 -11.46 1.55 -9.32
C LEU A 96 -11.37 0.19 -8.61
N CYS A 97 -12.31 -0.72 -8.88
CA CYS A 97 -12.31 -2.05 -8.30
C CYS A 97 -11.09 -2.88 -8.74
N TRP A 98 -10.70 -2.81 -10.01
CA TRP A 98 -9.46 -3.42 -10.50
C TRP A 98 -8.22 -2.90 -9.77
N SER A 99 -8.21 -1.61 -9.48
CA SER A 99 -7.11 -1.00 -8.72
C SER A 99 -7.07 -1.46 -7.26
N MET A 100 -8.22 -1.61 -6.60
CA MET A 100 -8.28 -2.21 -5.26
C MET A 100 -7.79 -3.66 -5.23
N ILE A 101 -8.11 -4.43 -6.28
CA ILE A 101 -7.61 -5.80 -6.45
C ILE A 101 -6.09 -5.78 -6.56
N LEU A 102 -5.54 -4.94 -7.44
CA LEU A 102 -4.09 -4.85 -7.64
C LEU A 102 -3.37 -4.40 -6.36
N HIS A 103 -3.89 -3.42 -5.61
CA HIS A 103 -3.39 -3.09 -4.26
C HIS A 103 -3.34 -4.33 -3.37
N SER A 104 -4.46 -5.04 -3.26
CA SER A 104 -4.56 -6.21 -2.37
C SER A 104 -3.64 -7.35 -2.79
N LEU A 105 -3.38 -7.51 -4.10
CA LEU A 105 -2.43 -8.49 -4.62
C LEU A 105 -0.97 -8.11 -4.38
N LEU A 106 -0.65 -6.81 -4.35
CA LEU A 106 0.69 -6.33 -3.98
C LEU A 106 0.97 -6.58 -2.49
N ASP A 107 -0.06 -6.43 -1.64
CA ASP A 107 0.05 -6.66 -0.20
C ASP A 107 0.07 -8.14 0.20
N LEU A 108 -0.73 -8.97 -0.46
CA LEU A 108 -0.86 -10.39 -0.13
C LEU A 108 0.49 -11.12 0.14
N PRO A 109 1.55 -10.96 -0.69
CA PRO A 109 2.81 -11.68 -0.49
C PRO A 109 3.79 -11.04 0.52
N VAL A 110 3.45 -9.95 1.20
CA VAL A 110 4.42 -9.12 1.94
C VAL A 110 3.93 -8.72 3.34
N HIS A 111 2.93 -9.44 3.84
CA HIS A 111 2.47 -9.38 5.22
C HIS A 111 2.64 -10.74 5.92
N ASN A 112 3.20 -10.70 7.14
CA ASN A 112 3.45 -11.88 7.96
C ASN A 112 2.54 -11.85 9.19
N ASP A 113 3.01 -11.25 10.30
CA ASP A 113 2.25 -11.16 11.56
C ASP A 113 1.01 -10.25 11.45
N ASP A 114 1.00 -9.36 10.47
CA ASP A 114 -0.01 -8.32 10.27
C ASP A 114 -0.93 -8.59 9.07
N ALA A 115 -0.89 -9.82 8.55
CA ALA A 115 -1.62 -10.24 7.36
C ALA A 115 -3.12 -9.92 7.42
N HIS A 116 -3.61 -9.30 6.34
CA HIS A 116 -5.03 -9.00 6.16
C HIS A 116 -5.83 -10.24 5.76
N ARG A 117 -7.13 -10.22 6.09
CA ARG A 117 -8.10 -11.24 5.65
C ARG A 117 -8.60 -10.93 4.24
N HIS A 118 -7.74 -11.12 3.24
CA HIS A 118 -8.05 -10.76 1.84
C HIS A 118 -9.26 -11.51 1.24
N PHE A 119 -9.69 -12.62 1.85
CA PHE A 119 -10.84 -13.41 1.39
C PHE A 119 -12.12 -13.15 2.20
N PHE A 120 -12.14 -12.16 3.09
CA PHE A 120 -13.34 -11.76 3.81
C PHE A 120 -14.44 -11.29 2.83
N PRO A 121 -15.74 -11.53 3.06
CA PRO A 121 -16.35 -12.29 4.14
C PRO A 121 -16.44 -13.80 3.86
N VAL A 122 -15.95 -14.29 2.71
CA VAL A 122 -16.01 -15.70 2.33
C VAL A 122 -15.15 -16.56 3.25
N SER A 123 -13.98 -16.05 3.66
CA SER A 123 -13.08 -16.72 4.59
C SER A 123 -12.34 -15.73 5.48
N ASN A 124 -12.08 -16.13 6.73
CA ASN A 124 -11.21 -15.40 7.65
C ASN A 124 -9.73 -15.80 7.52
N TYR A 125 -9.38 -16.57 6.49
CA TYR A 125 -8.00 -16.97 6.23
C TYR A 125 -7.09 -15.74 6.03
N ARG A 126 -5.93 -15.79 6.67
CA ARG A 126 -4.81 -14.85 6.50
C ARG A 126 -3.66 -15.60 5.85
N PHE A 127 -3.16 -15.09 4.73
CA PHE A 127 -1.95 -15.64 4.12
C PHE A 127 -0.74 -15.11 4.89
N ILE A 128 -0.08 -15.99 5.65
CA ILE A 128 1.12 -15.63 6.41
C ILE A 128 2.32 -15.78 5.48
N SER A 129 2.80 -14.68 4.93
CA SER A 129 3.92 -14.69 3.99
C SER A 129 5.26 -14.85 4.72
N PRO A 130 6.25 -15.58 4.17
CA PRO A 130 7.62 -15.53 4.69
C PRO A 130 8.30 -14.16 4.52
N PHE A 131 7.68 -13.24 3.76
CA PHE A 131 8.17 -11.89 3.52
C PHE A 131 7.30 -10.87 4.27
N SER A 132 7.95 -9.83 4.78
CA SER A 132 7.30 -8.67 5.42
C SER A 132 7.81 -7.38 4.79
N TYR A 133 7.00 -6.33 4.79
CA TYR A 133 7.46 -4.98 4.42
C TYR A 133 8.45 -4.36 5.40
N TRP A 134 8.40 -4.74 6.67
CA TRP A 134 9.18 -4.06 7.72
C TRP A 134 9.94 -4.99 8.64
N ASP A 135 9.49 -6.22 8.87
CA ASP A 135 10.18 -7.11 9.81
C ASP A 135 11.50 -7.61 9.21
N PRO A 136 12.66 -7.24 9.80
CA PRO A 136 13.96 -7.71 9.34
C PRO A 136 14.11 -9.23 9.36
N LYS A 137 13.42 -9.92 10.28
CA LYS A 137 13.43 -11.39 10.39
C LYS A 137 12.73 -12.07 9.21
N HIS A 138 11.85 -11.34 8.55
CA HIS A 138 11.08 -11.76 7.37
C HIS A 138 11.48 -10.95 6.13
N HIS A 139 12.79 -10.73 5.94
CA HIS A 139 13.36 -10.07 4.77
C HIS A 139 12.90 -8.61 4.51
N GLY A 140 12.43 -7.90 5.54
CA GLY A 140 11.91 -6.52 5.43
C GLY A 140 12.80 -5.54 4.66
N TYR A 141 14.12 -5.57 4.90
CA TYR A 141 15.05 -4.70 4.17
C TYR A 141 15.11 -5.01 2.67
N THR A 142 15.09 -6.30 2.30
CA THR A 142 15.15 -6.72 0.91
C THR A 142 13.84 -6.37 0.20
N VAL A 143 12.70 -6.72 0.79
CA VAL A 143 11.36 -6.39 0.27
C VAL A 143 11.22 -4.88 0.07
N SER A 144 11.53 -4.09 1.09
CA SER A 144 11.46 -2.63 1.03
C SER A 144 12.42 -2.03 -0.01
N THR A 145 13.56 -2.68 -0.31
CA THR A 145 14.48 -2.21 -1.36
C THR A 145 13.94 -2.53 -2.75
N VAL A 146 13.48 -3.76 -2.96
CA VAL A 146 12.85 -4.20 -4.21
C VAL A 146 11.66 -3.32 -4.54
N GLU A 147 10.82 -3.03 -3.56
CA GLU A 147 9.66 -2.16 -3.74
C GLU A 147 10.04 -0.74 -4.18
N LYS A 148 11.05 -0.12 -3.55
CA LYS A 148 11.52 1.22 -3.98
C LYS A 148 12.01 1.20 -5.43
N LEU A 149 12.70 0.15 -5.85
CA LEU A 149 13.15 -0.01 -7.24
C LEU A 149 11.97 -0.19 -8.19
N LEU A 150 10.96 -0.99 -7.81
CA LEU A 150 9.73 -1.14 -8.58
C LEU A 150 9.01 0.20 -8.74
N VAL A 151 8.92 1.01 -7.69
CA VAL A 151 8.33 2.35 -7.74
C VAL A 151 9.11 3.28 -8.67
N LEU A 152 10.45 3.24 -8.64
CA LEU A 152 11.28 4.03 -9.54
C LEU A 152 11.01 3.64 -11.01
N VAL A 153 10.99 2.34 -11.30
CA VAL A 153 10.70 1.81 -12.65
C VAL A 153 9.28 2.18 -13.09
N ALA A 154 8.28 1.97 -12.23
CA ALA A 154 6.89 2.32 -12.48
C ALA A 154 6.72 3.84 -12.70
N THR A 155 7.48 4.66 -11.98
CA THR A 155 7.50 6.11 -12.17
C THR A 155 8.01 6.48 -13.56
N ILE A 156 9.11 5.89 -14.02
CA ILE A 156 9.68 6.15 -15.36
C ILE A 156 8.64 5.86 -16.44
N PHE A 157 7.96 4.72 -16.37
CA PHE A 157 6.90 4.37 -17.32
C PHE A 157 5.70 5.30 -17.25
N THR A 158 5.28 5.68 -16.04
CA THR A 158 4.08 6.49 -15.83
C THR A 158 4.31 7.98 -16.12
N PHE A 159 5.55 8.47 -16.05
CA PHE A 159 5.88 9.89 -16.16
C PHE A 159 5.54 10.50 -17.52
N SER A 160 5.63 9.70 -18.59
CA SER A 160 5.24 10.12 -19.95
C SER A 160 3.73 10.12 -20.16
N ILE A 161 2.98 9.33 -19.37
CA ILE A 161 1.53 9.14 -19.47
C ILE A 161 0.77 10.20 -18.65
N ILE A 162 1.31 10.61 -17.51
CA ILE A 162 0.69 11.62 -16.65
C ILE A 162 1.03 13.02 -17.17
N HIS A 163 0.02 13.73 -17.68
CA HIS A 163 0.19 15.10 -18.17
C HIS A 163 0.03 16.19 -17.11
N SER A 164 -0.59 15.88 -15.96
CA SER A 164 -0.81 16.88 -14.91
C SER A 164 0.49 17.20 -14.16
N TRP A 165 0.76 18.49 -13.96
CA TRP A 165 1.93 18.93 -13.20
C TRP A 165 1.88 18.46 -11.75
N ILE A 166 0.68 18.42 -11.15
CA ILE A 166 0.47 17.89 -9.79
C ILE A 166 0.87 16.41 -9.73
N GLY A 167 0.41 15.60 -10.68
CA GLY A 167 0.75 14.18 -10.73
C GLY A 167 2.25 13.94 -10.86
N LYS A 168 2.92 14.66 -11.77
CA LYS A 168 4.38 14.59 -11.91
C LYS A 168 5.11 15.01 -10.64
N SER A 169 4.67 16.09 -9.99
CA SER A 169 5.24 16.54 -8.72
C SER A 169 5.10 15.48 -7.63
N LEU A 170 3.92 14.85 -7.52
CA LEU A 170 3.70 13.77 -6.55
C LEU A 170 4.61 12.57 -6.81
N LEU A 171 4.77 12.15 -8.07
CA LEU A 171 5.71 11.08 -8.45
C LEU A 171 7.14 11.40 -8.01
N ILE A 172 7.62 12.62 -8.29
CA ILE A 172 8.95 13.07 -7.90
C ILE A 172 9.11 13.08 -6.38
N VAL A 173 8.15 13.65 -5.65
CA VAL A 173 8.18 13.73 -4.19
C VAL A 173 8.27 12.35 -3.56
N VAL A 174 7.46 11.39 -4.00
CA VAL A 174 7.50 10.02 -3.47
C VAL A 174 8.88 9.38 -3.69
N ASN A 175 9.44 9.50 -4.89
CA ASN A 175 10.78 8.96 -5.18
C ASN A 175 11.88 9.63 -4.36
N VAL A 176 11.81 10.95 -4.16
CA VAL A 176 12.76 11.69 -3.32
C VAL A 176 12.67 11.23 -1.87
N LEU A 177 11.47 11.07 -1.31
CA LEU A 177 11.29 10.55 0.05
C LEU A 177 11.83 9.13 0.19
N TYR A 178 11.60 8.28 -0.81
CA TYR A 178 12.11 6.90 -0.83
C TYR A 178 13.65 6.86 -0.90
N LEU A 179 14.26 7.75 -1.69
CA LEU A 179 15.71 7.89 -1.76
C LEU A 179 16.29 8.36 -0.42
N ILE A 180 15.68 9.38 0.22
CA ILE A 180 16.12 9.87 1.53
C ILE A 180 16.04 8.75 2.58
N ALA A 181 14.93 8.01 2.63
CA ALA A 181 14.74 6.89 3.55
C ALA A 181 15.78 5.79 3.31
N PHE A 182 16.08 5.47 2.05
CA PHE A 182 17.10 4.50 1.68
C PHE A 182 18.51 4.94 2.12
N LEU A 183 18.89 6.19 1.86
CA LEU A 183 20.19 6.73 2.26
C LEU A 183 20.36 6.76 3.79
N TYR A 184 19.29 7.06 4.52
CA TYR A 184 19.29 7.01 5.98
C TYR A 184 19.56 5.58 6.50
N LEU A 185 18.89 4.58 5.93
CA LEU A 185 19.08 3.17 6.28
C LEU A 185 20.50 2.68 5.96
N VAL A 186 21.05 3.05 4.80
CA VAL A 186 22.43 2.70 4.43
C VAL A 186 23.42 3.35 5.40
N LYS A 187 23.23 4.63 5.72
CA LYS A 187 24.08 5.34 6.69
C LYS A 187 24.05 4.66 8.06
N SER A 188 22.88 4.28 8.58
CA SER A 188 22.79 3.64 9.89
C SER A 188 23.53 2.30 9.93
N LYS A 189 23.42 1.48 8.89
CA LYS A 189 24.15 0.21 8.78
C LYS A 189 25.65 0.39 8.65
N VAL A 190 26.10 1.39 7.88
CA VAL A 190 27.53 1.69 7.76
C VAL A 190 28.11 2.12 9.11
N VAL A 191 27.37 2.93 9.89
CA VAL A 191 27.80 3.31 11.24
C VAL A 191 27.88 2.11 12.17
N GLU A 192 26.90 1.21 12.15
CA GLU A 192 26.88 -0.03 12.95
C GLU A 192 28.08 -0.95 12.62
N LEU A 193 28.41 -1.09 11.34
CA LEU A 193 29.57 -1.89 10.89
C LEU A 193 30.91 -1.26 11.28
N LEU A 194 31.01 0.07 11.28
CA LEU A 194 32.24 0.79 11.62
C LEU A 194 32.45 0.95 13.13
N TYR A 195 31.38 0.94 13.94
CA TYR A 195 31.43 1.16 15.39
C TYR A 195 30.57 0.14 16.18
N PRO A 196 30.93 -1.16 16.16
CA PRO A 196 30.11 -2.22 16.78
C PRO A 196 30.03 -2.14 18.32
N SER A 197 30.88 -1.35 18.98
CA SER A 197 30.96 -1.26 20.46
C SER A 197 30.06 -0.20 21.10
N ILE A 198 29.24 0.53 20.34
CA ILE A 198 28.38 1.62 20.84
C ILE A 198 26.89 1.21 20.85
N SER A 199 26.55 0.04 20.29
CA SER A 199 25.16 -0.41 20.09
C SER A 199 24.72 -1.60 20.97
N SER A 200 25.18 -1.65 22.23
CA SER A 200 24.70 -2.59 23.25
C SER A 200 23.90 -1.88 24.34
#